data_AF-O25629-F1
#
_entry.id   AF-O25629-F1
#
_cell.length_a   1.000
_cell.length_b   1.000
_cell.length_c   1.000
_cell.angle_alpha   90.00
_cell.angle_beta   90.00
_cell.angle_gamma   90.00
#
_symmetry.space_group_name_H-M   'P 1'
#
loop_
_entity.id
_entity.type
_entity.pdbx_description
1 polymer ?
#
loop_
_entity_poly.entity_id
_entity_poly.type
_entity_poly.pdbx_seq_one_letter_code
_entity_poly.pdbx_strand_id
1 'polypeptide(L)'
;MEHKEIVIGVDLGSRKICAIVAEFKEGILRIIGTAHQDSKEINSKAIKRGRINSLAHASNAIKEVINSAKKMAGLNADEDRNNPMPHFGEYHPKTKAIVSFSGAYTESIRDVTGVASTKDNVVTIDEINRAINSACAKAGLDNDKHILHALPYRFTLDKQEVNDPLGMSGTRLEVFIHIVYTEKNNIENLEKIMIQSGVEIENIVINSYAASIATLSNDERELGVACVDMGGETCNLTIYSGNSIRYNKYLPVGSHHLTTDLSHMLNTPFPYAEEVKIKYGDLSFEGGEETPSQNVQIPTTGSDGHESHIVPLSEIQTIMRERALETFKIIHRSIQDSGLEEHLGGGVVLTGGMALMKGIKELARTHFTNYPVRLAAPVEKYNIMGMFEDLKDPRFSVVVGLILYKAGGHTNYERDSKGVIRYHESDDYTRTAHQSSPTPHIHSSPTERNLSDLKAPSAPLNTAKNDDFLPIKPTEQKGFFKSFLDKISKFF
;
A
#
# COMPACT_ATOMS: atom_id res chain seq x y z
N MET A 1 -14.16 17.71 -29.34
CA MET A 1 -14.53 16.34 -28.93
C MET A 1 -13.53 15.94 -27.89
N GLU A 2 -13.90 15.89 -26.60
CA GLU A 2 -12.95 15.50 -25.56
C GLU A 2 -12.44 14.08 -25.78
N HIS A 3 -11.12 13.91 -25.65
CA HIS A 3 -10.41 12.68 -25.93
C HIS A 3 -10.71 11.65 -24.84
N LYS A 4 -11.23 10.49 -25.25
CA LYS A 4 -11.26 9.29 -24.43
C LYS A 4 -9.81 8.84 -24.17
N GLU A 5 -9.43 8.74 -22.90
CA GLU A 5 -8.11 8.24 -22.49
C GLU A 5 -8.23 6.80 -22.00
N ILE A 6 -7.28 5.94 -22.37
CA ILE A 6 -7.14 4.60 -21.80
C ILE A 6 -6.11 4.66 -20.68
N VAL A 7 -6.51 4.16 -19.51
CA VAL A 7 -5.68 4.11 -18.31
C VAL A 7 -5.46 2.66 -17.95
N ILE A 8 -4.21 2.28 -17.69
CA ILE A 8 -3.86 0.94 -17.22
C ILE A 8 -3.23 1.04 -15.84
N GLY A 9 -3.78 0.33 -14.87
CA GLY A 9 -3.20 0.13 -13.55
C GLY A 9 -2.53 -1.23 -13.50
N VAL A 10 -1.26 -1.30 -13.10
CA VAL A 10 -0.52 -2.57 -13.03
C VAL A 10 0.07 -2.76 -11.63
N ASP A 11 -0.43 -3.76 -10.91
CA ASP A 11 0.07 -4.15 -9.60
C ASP A 11 1.11 -5.27 -9.69
N LEU A 12 2.31 -5.02 -9.16
CA LEU A 12 3.49 -5.88 -9.19
C LEU A 12 3.68 -6.63 -7.87
N GLY A 13 2.70 -7.44 -7.47
CA GLY A 13 2.75 -8.20 -6.22
C GLY A 13 3.57 -9.50 -6.32
N SER A 14 4.25 -9.89 -5.23
CA SER A 14 5.04 -11.13 -5.16
C SER A 14 4.23 -12.42 -5.22
N ARG A 15 2.93 -12.37 -4.91
CA ARG A 15 2.01 -13.51 -5.04
C ARG A 15 0.98 -13.34 -6.13
N LYS A 16 0.75 -12.11 -6.59
CA LYS A 16 -0.22 -11.80 -7.62
C LYS A 16 0.25 -10.60 -8.42
N ILE A 17 0.36 -10.76 -9.73
CA ILE A 17 0.47 -9.64 -10.67
C ILE A 17 -0.92 -9.40 -11.24
N CYS A 18 -1.36 -8.15 -11.29
CA CYS A 18 -2.71 -7.81 -11.74
C CYS A 18 -2.71 -6.55 -12.60
N ALA A 19 -3.59 -6.50 -13.59
CA ALA A 19 -3.82 -5.30 -14.38
C ALA A 19 -5.31 -4.99 -14.49
N ILE A 20 -5.63 -3.70 -14.46
CA ILE A 20 -6.95 -3.15 -14.80
C ILE A 20 -6.76 -2.20 -15.98
N VAL A 21 -7.63 -2.29 -16.97
CA VAL A 21 -7.79 -1.33 -18.07
C VAL A 21 -9.10 -0.60 -17.87
N ALA A 22 -9.03 0.72 -17.86
CA ALA A 22 -10.18 1.61 -17.71
C ALA A 22 -10.19 2.70 -18.79
N GLU A 23 -11.39 3.15 -19.14
CA GLU A 23 -11.59 4.38 -19.92
C GLU A 23 -11.78 5.53 -18.95
N PHE A 24 -11.04 6.63 -19.15
CA PHE A 24 -11.25 7.88 -18.42
C PHE A 24 -11.83 8.91 -19.37
N LYS A 25 -13.00 9.44 -19.01
CA LYS A 25 -13.70 10.48 -19.77
C LYS A 25 -14.56 11.32 -18.83
N GLU A 26 -14.43 12.65 -18.92
CA GLU A 26 -15.28 13.60 -18.17
C GLU A 26 -15.32 13.30 -16.66
N GLY A 27 -14.17 12.94 -16.07
CA GLY A 27 -14.05 12.60 -14.64
C GLY A 27 -14.63 11.23 -14.25
N ILE A 28 -15.14 10.44 -15.19
CA ILE A 28 -15.67 9.10 -14.97
C ILE A 28 -14.64 8.06 -15.39
N LEU A 29 -14.36 7.10 -14.51
CA LEU A 29 -13.53 5.92 -14.81
C LEU A 29 -14.42 4.71 -15.07
N ARG A 30 -14.35 4.12 -16.26
CA ARG A 30 -15.06 2.89 -16.57
C ARG A 30 -14.09 1.74 -16.76
N ILE A 31 -14.10 0.76 -15.87
CA ILE A 31 -13.33 -0.48 -16.05
C ILE A 31 -13.89 -1.25 -17.24
N ILE A 32 -13.00 -1.65 -18.15
CA ILE A 32 -13.33 -2.39 -19.38
C ILE A 32 -12.55 -3.69 -19.53
N GLY A 33 -11.48 -3.91 -18.75
CA GLY A 33 -10.75 -5.16 -18.77
C GLY A 33 -9.95 -5.37 -17.49
N THR A 34 -9.82 -6.62 -17.07
CA THR A 34 -9.02 -7.03 -15.92
C THR A 34 -8.28 -8.32 -16.23
N ALA A 35 -7.13 -8.51 -15.59
CA ALA A 35 -6.44 -9.80 -15.58
C ALA A 35 -5.58 -9.92 -14.33
N HIS A 36 -5.32 -11.14 -13.91
CA HIS A 36 -4.34 -11.42 -12.86
C HIS A 36 -3.69 -12.78 -13.07
N GLN A 37 -2.50 -12.95 -12.51
CA GLN A 37 -1.86 -14.25 -12.33
C GLN A 37 -1.43 -14.43 -10.87
N ASP A 38 -1.64 -15.61 -10.31
CA ASP A 38 -1.26 -15.97 -8.94
C ASP A 38 -0.31 -17.18 -8.87
N SER A 39 0.23 -17.61 -10.02
CA SER A 39 1.17 -18.73 -10.10
C SER A 39 2.39 -18.50 -9.23
N LYS A 40 2.51 -19.29 -8.16
CA LYS A 40 3.67 -19.25 -7.25
C LYS A 40 4.98 -19.50 -7.99
N GLU A 41 5.00 -20.42 -8.96
CA GLU A 41 6.21 -20.76 -9.69
C GLU A 41 6.69 -19.59 -10.55
N ILE A 42 5.77 -18.94 -11.28
CA ILE A 42 6.10 -17.80 -12.14
C ILE A 42 6.46 -16.60 -11.27
N ASN A 43 5.62 -16.28 -10.27
CA ASN A 43 5.76 -15.10 -9.44
C ASN A 43 7.04 -15.14 -8.60
N SER A 44 7.40 -16.27 -7.99
CA SER A 44 8.61 -16.34 -7.15
C SER A 44 9.92 -16.16 -7.94
N LYS A 45 9.92 -16.48 -9.24
CA LYS A 45 11.04 -16.22 -10.17
C LYS A 45 11.07 -14.76 -10.61
N ALA A 46 9.90 -14.12 -10.73
CA ALA A 46 9.72 -12.73 -11.14
C ALA A 46 9.96 -11.72 -10.00
N ILE A 47 9.15 -11.80 -8.94
CA ILE A 47 9.10 -10.87 -7.81
C ILE A 47 9.00 -11.64 -6.49
N LYS A 48 9.93 -11.40 -5.57
CA LYS A 48 10.01 -12.06 -4.26
C LYS A 48 10.22 -11.03 -3.16
N ARG A 49 9.44 -11.10 -2.07
CA ARG A 49 9.44 -10.13 -0.96
C ARG A 49 9.41 -8.68 -1.44
N GLY A 50 8.52 -8.39 -2.38
CA GLY A 50 8.37 -7.07 -2.99
C GLY A 50 9.57 -6.60 -3.82
N ARG A 51 10.51 -7.48 -4.17
CA ARG A 51 11.69 -7.14 -4.98
C ARG A 51 11.71 -7.93 -6.28
N ILE A 52 12.08 -7.27 -7.37
CA ILE A 52 12.37 -7.90 -8.65
C ILE A 52 13.50 -8.91 -8.45
N ASN A 53 13.19 -10.18 -8.64
CA ASN A 53 14.14 -11.28 -8.55
C ASN A 53 14.81 -11.56 -9.91
N SER A 54 14.07 -11.38 -11.01
CA SER A 54 14.60 -11.46 -12.37
C SER A 54 13.84 -10.52 -13.30
N LEU A 55 14.58 -9.64 -13.99
CA LEU A 55 14.02 -8.71 -14.99
C LEU A 55 13.27 -9.47 -16.09
N ALA A 56 13.84 -10.57 -16.60
CA ALA A 56 13.26 -11.33 -17.70
C ALA A 56 11.96 -12.04 -17.27
N HIS A 57 11.95 -12.70 -16.11
CA HIS A 57 10.75 -13.36 -15.61
C HIS A 57 9.65 -12.36 -15.24
N ALA A 58 10.01 -11.22 -14.63
CA ALA A 58 9.07 -10.16 -14.33
C ALA A 58 8.43 -9.59 -15.61
N SER A 59 9.24 -9.26 -16.61
CA SER A 59 8.75 -8.70 -17.88
C SER A 59 7.79 -9.66 -18.59
N ASN A 60 8.12 -10.95 -18.65
CA ASN A 60 7.22 -11.94 -19.27
C ASN A 60 5.89 -12.06 -18.52
N ALA A 61 5.94 -12.20 -17.19
CA ALA A 61 4.74 -12.31 -16.35
C ALA A 61 3.84 -11.07 -16.45
N ILE A 62 4.44 -9.88 -16.42
CA ILE A 62 3.71 -8.61 -16.52
C ILE A 62 3.09 -8.46 -17.92
N LYS A 63 3.84 -8.79 -18.98
CA LYS A 63 3.36 -8.78 -20.36
C LYS A 63 2.13 -9.67 -20.56
N GLU A 64 2.16 -10.89 -20.02
CA GLU A 64 1.03 -11.83 -20.11
C GLU A 64 -0.25 -11.28 -19.46
N VAL A 65 -0.12 -10.68 -18.27
CA VAL A 65 -1.24 -10.07 -17.55
C VAL A 65 -1.77 -8.84 -18.28
N ILE A 66 -0.88 -7.92 -18.70
CA ILE A 66 -1.28 -6.71 -19.44
C ILE A 66 -2.00 -7.09 -20.74
N ASN A 67 -1.45 -8.03 -21.51
CA ASN A 67 -2.07 -8.47 -22.76
C ASN A 67 -3.44 -9.13 -22.54
N SER A 68 -3.59 -9.90 -21.47
CA SER A 68 -4.87 -10.50 -21.09
C SER A 68 -5.92 -9.44 -20.74
N ALA A 69 -5.53 -8.41 -19.97
CA ALA A 69 -6.42 -7.31 -19.62
C ALA A 69 -6.80 -6.45 -20.84
N LYS A 70 -5.83 -6.14 -21.72
CA LYS A 70 -6.07 -5.44 -23.01
C LYS A 70 -7.04 -6.22 -23.90
N LYS A 71 -6.85 -7.54 -24.01
CA LYS A 71 -7.72 -8.43 -24.78
C LYS A 71 -9.16 -8.41 -24.24
N MET A 72 -9.34 -8.46 -22.92
CA MET A 72 -10.66 -8.35 -22.30
C MET A 72 -11.31 -6.99 -22.61
N ALA A 73 -10.52 -5.92 -22.62
CA ALA A 73 -10.93 -4.56 -22.98
C ALA A 73 -11.20 -4.34 -24.48
N GLY A 74 -11.02 -5.36 -25.34
CA GLY A 74 -11.14 -5.23 -26.79
C GLY A 74 -10.05 -4.35 -27.43
N LEU A 75 -8.97 -4.06 -26.70
CA LEU A 75 -7.81 -3.35 -27.21
C LEU A 75 -6.87 -4.32 -27.92
N ASN A 76 -6.24 -3.88 -29.01
CA ASN A 76 -5.24 -4.72 -29.66
C ASN A 76 -4.01 -4.79 -28.75
N ALA A 77 -3.61 -6.01 -28.35
CA ALA A 77 -2.31 -6.21 -27.69
C ALA A 77 -1.14 -5.67 -28.54
N ASP A 78 -1.38 -5.63 -29.87
CA ASP A 78 -0.47 -5.28 -30.95
C ASP A 78 -0.62 -3.82 -31.45
N GLU A 79 -1.18 -2.88 -30.68
CA GLU A 79 -1.21 -1.44 -31.07
C GLU A 79 0.18 -0.89 -31.45
N ASP A 80 1.24 -1.58 -31.06
CA ASP A 80 2.63 -1.32 -31.44
C ASP A 80 3.14 -2.04 -32.70
N ARG A 81 2.31 -2.70 -33.50
CA ARG A 81 2.75 -3.28 -34.79
C ARG A 81 3.38 -2.25 -35.73
N ASN A 82 2.94 -0.99 -35.64
CA ASN A 82 3.50 0.12 -36.41
C ASN A 82 4.69 0.81 -35.71
N ASN A 83 5.08 0.34 -34.54
CA ASN A 83 6.24 0.78 -33.77
C ASN A 83 6.86 -0.46 -33.08
N PRO A 84 7.36 -1.44 -33.86
CA PRO A 84 7.95 -2.64 -33.30
C PRO A 84 9.18 -2.27 -32.47
N MET A 85 9.41 -2.98 -31.37
CA MET A 85 10.61 -2.84 -30.54
C MET A 85 11.85 -2.89 -31.45
N PRO A 86 12.59 -1.79 -31.67
CA PRO A 86 13.77 -1.81 -32.52
C PRO A 86 14.83 -2.70 -31.88
N HIS A 87 15.57 -3.45 -32.70
CA HIS A 87 16.73 -4.22 -32.24
C HIS A 87 17.83 -3.32 -31.66
N PHE A 88 17.84 -2.03 -32.06
CA PHE A 88 18.66 -0.94 -31.52
C PHE A 88 17.89 0.40 -31.70
N GLY A 89 17.49 1.06 -30.62
CA GLY A 89 16.83 2.38 -30.66
C GLY A 89 15.96 2.66 -29.44
N GLU A 90 15.57 3.93 -29.26
CA GLU A 90 14.58 4.34 -28.24
C GLU A 90 13.20 3.79 -28.62
N TYR A 91 12.62 2.99 -27.74
CA TYR A 91 11.28 2.42 -27.89
C TYR A 91 10.35 3.07 -26.86
N HIS A 92 9.30 3.70 -27.37
CA HIS A 92 8.27 4.33 -26.55
C HIS A 92 6.92 3.65 -26.86
N PRO A 93 6.49 2.70 -26.01
CA PRO A 93 5.16 2.14 -26.14
C PRO A 93 4.11 3.25 -26.09
N LYS A 94 3.11 3.20 -26.99
CA LYS A 94 2.01 4.17 -26.97
C LYS A 94 1.10 4.02 -25.75
N THR A 95 1.00 2.79 -25.25
CA THR A 95 0.20 2.49 -24.07
C THR A 95 0.94 2.94 -22.82
N LYS A 96 0.29 3.75 -21.99
CA LYS A 96 0.83 4.18 -20.71
C LYS A 96 0.16 3.44 -19.54
N ALA A 97 0.88 3.29 -18.44
CA ALA A 97 0.39 2.63 -17.24
C ALA A 97 0.81 3.36 -15.95
N ILE A 98 -0.08 3.36 -14.97
CA ILE A 98 0.24 3.66 -13.57
C ILE A 98 0.62 2.33 -12.91
N VAL A 99 1.82 2.27 -12.35
CA VAL A 99 2.42 1.01 -11.88
C VAL A 99 2.62 1.05 -10.37
N SER A 100 2.28 -0.04 -9.67
CA SER A 100 2.59 -0.15 -8.24
C SER A 100 4.09 -0.31 -8.03
N PHE A 101 4.60 0.33 -6.98
CA PHE A 101 5.99 0.21 -6.55
C PHE A 101 6.06 -0.32 -5.14
N SER A 102 6.97 -1.26 -4.92
CA SER A 102 7.13 -1.86 -3.62
C SER A 102 7.83 -0.91 -2.67
N GLY A 103 7.28 -0.74 -1.47
CA GLY A 103 7.94 -0.02 -0.38
C GLY A 103 9.29 -0.61 0.03
N ALA A 104 9.64 -1.84 -0.42
CA ALA A 104 10.95 -2.46 -0.17
C ALA A 104 12.13 -1.67 -0.76
N TYR A 105 11.87 -0.80 -1.74
CA TYR A 105 12.85 0.04 -2.41
C TYR A 105 12.84 1.49 -1.92
N THR A 106 11.93 1.85 -1.02
CA THR A 106 11.66 3.25 -0.69
C THR A 106 12.15 3.64 0.69
N GLU A 107 12.59 4.87 0.80
CA GLU A 107 12.82 5.57 2.05
C GLU A 107 11.94 6.83 2.10
N SER A 108 11.84 7.45 3.27
CA SER A 108 11.04 8.68 3.41
C SER A 108 11.70 9.72 4.30
N ILE A 109 11.59 10.99 3.92
CA ILE A 109 11.92 12.14 4.77
C ILE A 109 10.62 12.81 5.17
N ARG A 110 10.40 12.95 6.47
CA ARG A 110 9.19 13.54 7.02
C ARG A 110 9.40 15.00 7.42
N ASP A 111 8.29 15.73 7.52
CA ASP A 111 8.24 17.07 8.09
C ASP A 111 9.21 18.07 7.42
N VAL A 112 9.39 17.92 6.11
CA VAL A 112 10.20 18.85 5.31
C VAL A 112 9.37 20.08 5.01
N THR A 113 9.95 21.27 5.26
CA THR A 113 9.27 22.54 4.99
C THR A 113 9.82 23.24 3.77
N GLY A 114 8.93 23.86 3.00
CA GLY A 114 9.28 24.70 1.84
C GLY A 114 8.47 25.98 1.84
N VAL A 115 9.03 27.03 1.24
CA VAL A 115 8.43 28.37 1.32
C VAL A 115 8.43 29.05 -0.04
N ALA A 116 7.39 29.83 -0.31
CA ALA A 116 7.30 30.70 -1.47
C ALA A 116 6.67 32.04 -1.09
N SER A 117 7.24 33.14 -1.59
CA SER A 117 6.54 34.43 -1.60
C SER A 117 5.50 34.44 -2.71
N THR A 118 4.37 35.10 -2.47
CA THR A 118 3.34 35.38 -3.47
C THR A 118 3.67 36.66 -4.23
N LYS A 119 3.38 36.74 -5.53
CA LYS A 119 3.65 37.95 -6.32
C LYS A 119 2.60 39.05 -6.12
N ASP A 120 1.32 38.69 -6.11
CA ASP A 120 0.18 39.64 -6.04
C ASP A 120 -0.61 39.53 -4.73
N ASN A 121 0.05 39.07 -3.66
CA ASN A 121 -0.59 38.71 -2.38
C ASN A 121 -1.73 37.69 -2.54
N VAL A 122 -1.72 36.89 -3.60
CA VAL A 122 -2.65 35.79 -3.84
C VAL A 122 -1.83 34.56 -4.18
N VAL A 123 -2.20 33.42 -3.60
CA VAL A 123 -1.56 32.14 -3.89
C VAL A 123 -2.11 31.55 -5.18
N THR A 124 -1.26 31.31 -6.16
CA THR A 124 -1.59 30.54 -7.36
C THR A 124 -0.94 29.15 -7.32
N ILE A 125 -1.24 28.31 -8.31
CA ILE A 125 -0.58 27.01 -8.46
C ILE A 125 0.95 27.15 -8.63
N ASP A 126 1.44 28.26 -9.18
CA ASP A 126 2.87 28.52 -9.31
C ASP A 126 3.53 28.73 -7.94
N GLU A 127 2.88 29.44 -7.02
CA GLU A 127 3.37 29.61 -5.64
C GLU A 127 3.41 28.27 -4.91
N ILE A 128 2.37 27.44 -5.05
CA ILE A 128 2.30 26.10 -4.44
C ILE A 128 3.43 25.21 -4.99
N ASN A 129 3.60 25.18 -6.31
CA ASN A 129 4.66 24.42 -6.96
C ASN A 129 6.06 24.88 -6.50
N ARG A 130 6.30 26.19 -6.40
CA ARG A 130 7.56 26.73 -5.87
C ARG A 130 7.80 26.33 -4.41
N ALA A 131 6.77 26.38 -3.56
CA ALA A 131 6.90 25.99 -2.15
C ALA A 131 7.25 24.50 -2.02
N ILE A 132 6.59 23.63 -2.79
CA ILE A 132 6.86 22.18 -2.79
C ILE A 132 8.25 21.89 -3.33
N ASN A 133 8.65 22.50 -4.45
CA ASN A 133 10.00 22.31 -4.99
C ASN A 133 11.08 22.85 -4.05
N SER A 134 10.81 23.93 -3.32
CA SER A 134 11.69 24.43 -2.26
C SER A 134 11.86 23.40 -1.14
N ALA A 135 10.78 22.74 -0.71
CA ALA A 135 10.87 21.65 0.27
C ALA A 135 11.67 20.47 -0.28
N CYS A 136 11.40 20.03 -1.52
CA CYS A 136 12.15 18.95 -2.17
C CYS A 136 13.65 19.26 -2.27
N ALA A 137 14.03 20.49 -2.60
CA ALA A 137 15.42 20.91 -2.63
C ALA A 137 16.06 20.90 -1.23
N LYS A 138 15.33 21.35 -0.20
CA LYS A 138 15.78 21.37 1.20
C LYS A 138 15.96 19.95 1.77
N ALA A 139 15.27 18.96 1.23
CA ALA A 139 15.41 17.57 1.63
C ALA A 139 16.84 17.02 1.43
N GLY A 140 17.67 17.68 0.60
CA GLY A 140 19.09 17.37 0.48
C GLY A 140 19.38 16.01 -0.16
N LEU A 141 18.43 15.47 -0.93
CA LEU A 141 18.61 14.22 -1.66
C LEU A 141 19.69 14.40 -2.75
N ASP A 142 20.60 13.43 -2.84
CA ASP A 142 21.62 13.40 -3.88
C ASP A 142 21.01 13.16 -5.29
N ASN A 143 21.84 13.34 -6.31
CA ASN A 143 21.43 13.17 -7.70
C ASN A 143 21.14 11.71 -8.08
N ASP A 144 21.43 10.73 -7.22
CA ASP A 144 21.13 9.31 -7.47
C ASP A 144 19.76 8.93 -6.88
N LYS A 145 19.09 9.84 -6.15
CA LYS A 145 17.72 9.64 -5.67
C LYS A 145 16.68 10.16 -6.65
N HIS A 146 15.53 9.49 -6.63
CA HIS A 146 14.32 9.82 -7.36
C HIS A 146 13.15 9.97 -6.40
N ILE A 147 12.49 11.14 -6.39
CA ILE A 147 11.29 11.37 -5.60
C ILE A 147 10.10 10.70 -6.30
N LEU A 148 9.44 9.79 -5.60
CA LEU A 148 8.22 9.12 -6.05
C LEU A 148 6.98 9.95 -5.69
N HIS A 149 6.94 10.44 -4.45
CA HIS A 149 5.83 11.24 -3.94
C HIS A 149 6.38 12.35 -3.06
N ALA A 150 6.00 13.60 -3.32
CA ALA A 150 6.08 14.67 -2.35
C ALA A 150 4.65 15.03 -1.95
N LEU A 151 4.27 14.73 -0.71
CA LEU A 151 2.89 14.72 -0.23
C LEU A 151 2.69 15.84 0.78
N PRO A 152 2.12 16.99 0.38
CA PRO A 152 1.71 18.02 1.30
C PRO A 152 0.68 17.51 2.28
N TYR A 153 0.86 17.84 3.55
CA TYR A 153 -0.10 17.49 4.60
C TYR A 153 -0.54 18.69 5.42
N ARG A 154 0.11 19.84 5.27
CA ARG A 154 -0.22 21.09 5.95
C ARG A 154 0.33 22.28 5.17
N PHE A 155 -0.44 23.36 5.17
CA PHE A 155 -0.05 24.66 4.63
C PHE A 155 -0.21 25.73 5.69
N THR A 156 0.67 26.73 5.67
CA THR A 156 0.44 27.99 6.38
C THR A 156 0.61 29.16 5.43
N LEU A 157 -0.25 30.16 5.58
CA LEU A 157 -0.19 31.42 4.86
C LEU A 157 -0.07 32.54 5.89
N ASP A 158 1.03 33.30 5.84
CA ASP A 158 1.35 34.34 6.83
C ASP A 158 1.25 33.86 8.30
N LYS A 159 1.70 32.62 8.55
CA LYS A 159 1.68 31.89 9.85
C LYS A 159 0.32 31.39 10.32
N GLN A 160 -0.75 31.61 9.57
CA GLN A 160 -2.05 30.99 9.82
C GLN A 160 -2.17 29.67 9.05
N GLU A 161 -2.66 28.62 9.69
CA GLU A 161 -2.92 27.35 9.03
C GLU A 161 -4.11 27.45 8.07
N VAL A 162 -3.96 26.88 6.88
CA VAL A 162 -4.98 26.87 5.82
C VAL A 162 -5.09 25.47 5.22
N ASN A 163 -6.32 25.03 4.95
CA ASN A 163 -6.57 23.70 4.38
C ASN A 163 -6.26 23.66 2.89
N ASP A 164 -6.74 24.66 2.15
CA ASP A 164 -6.47 24.84 0.72
C ASP A 164 -5.97 26.26 0.48
N PRO A 165 -4.68 26.45 0.16
CA PRO A 165 -4.12 27.79 -0.01
C PRO A 165 -4.49 28.42 -1.36
N LEU A 166 -4.96 27.67 -2.36
CA LEU A 166 -5.17 28.18 -3.72
C LEU A 166 -6.23 29.29 -3.77
N GLY A 167 -5.84 30.46 -4.27
CA GLY A 167 -6.68 31.66 -4.36
C GLY A 167 -6.78 32.48 -3.09
N MET A 168 -6.19 32.04 -1.97
CA MET A 168 -6.18 32.80 -0.72
C MET A 168 -5.23 34.01 -0.81
N SER A 169 -5.59 35.08 -0.10
CA SER A 169 -4.74 36.28 0.02
C SER A 169 -3.73 36.15 1.16
N GLY A 170 -2.47 36.48 0.88
CA GLY A 170 -1.38 36.48 1.85
C GLY A 170 -0.04 36.60 1.14
N THR A 171 1.04 36.81 1.90
CA THR A 171 2.37 37.17 1.34
C THR A 171 3.37 36.02 1.30
N ARG A 172 3.25 35.08 2.24
CA ARG A 172 4.20 33.99 2.45
C ARG A 172 3.48 32.66 2.66
N LEU A 173 3.59 31.79 1.66
CA LEU A 173 3.14 30.41 1.73
C LEU A 173 4.26 29.52 2.27
N GLU A 174 3.95 28.68 3.24
CA GLU A 174 4.78 27.58 3.72
C GLU A 174 4.02 26.26 3.58
N VAL A 175 4.71 25.23 3.13
CA VAL A 175 4.19 23.86 2.98
C VAL A 175 5.00 22.90 3.83
N PHE A 176 4.31 21.94 4.43
CA PHE A 176 4.91 20.82 5.15
C PHE A 176 4.60 19.54 4.37
N ILE A 177 5.64 18.82 3.98
CA ILE A 177 5.52 17.66 3.09
C ILE A 177 6.18 16.40 3.68
N HIS A 178 5.60 15.25 3.33
CA HIS A 178 6.22 13.93 3.45
C HIS A 178 6.78 13.52 2.09
N ILE A 179 8.07 13.21 2.02
CA ILE A 179 8.73 12.81 0.78
C ILE A 179 9.00 11.31 0.82
N VAL A 180 8.58 10.59 -0.22
CA VAL A 180 8.95 9.20 -0.49
C VAL A 180 9.87 9.17 -1.71
N TYR A 181 11.03 8.53 -1.57
CA TYR A 181 12.04 8.46 -2.62
C TYR A 181 12.67 7.06 -2.73
N THR A 182 13.39 6.83 -3.82
CA THR A 182 14.15 5.60 -4.07
C THR A 182 15.42 5.90 -4.86
N GLU A 183 16.34 4.94 -4.97
CA GLU A 183 17.48 5.03 -5.89
C GLU A 183 17.00 5.03 -7.35
N LYS A 184 17.58 5.89 -8.20
CA LYS A 184 17.27 5.99 -9.63
C LYS A 184 17.37 4.66 -10.36
N ASN A 185 18.37 3.85 -10.03
CA ASN A 185 18.55 2.51 -10.61
C ASN A 185 17.31 1.60 -10.43
N ASN A 186 16.54 1.77 -9.34
CA ASN A 186 15.31 0.98 -9.16
C ASN A 186 14.22 1.41 -10.15
N ILE A 187 14.15 2.71 -10.49
CA ILE A 187 13.25 3.25 -11.51
C ILE A 187 13.65 2.77 -12.89
N GLU A 188 14.94 2.84 -13.22
CA GLU A 188 15.45 2.36 -14.52
C GLU A 188 15.17 0.86 -14.74
N ASN A 189 15.32 0.05 -13.69
CA ASN A 189 15.00 -1.38 -13.75
C ASN A 189 13.49 -1.62 -13.93
N LEU A 190 12.65 -0.83 -13.28
CA LEU A 190 11.20 -0.87 -13.48
C LEU A 190 10.83 -0.45 -14.91
N GLU A 191 11.39 0.64 -15.41
CA GLU A 191 11.16 1.12 -16.78
C GLU A 191 11.56 0.07 -17.81
N LYS A 192 12.72 -0.58 -17.65
CA LYS A 192 13.13 -1.71 -18.52
C LYS A 192 12.10 -2.83 -18.54
N ILE A 193 11.56 -3.22 -17.39
CA ILE A 193 10.52 -4.26 -17.29
C ILE A 193 9.25 -3.83 -18.02
N MET A 194 8.78 -2.61 -17.76
CA MET A 194 7.50 -2.14 -18.31
C MET A 194 7.59 -1.94 -19.83
N ILE A 195 8.71 -1.39 -20.32
CA ILE A 195 9.00 -1.24 -21.75
C ILE A 195 9.03 -2.62 -22.43
N GLN A 196 9.71 -3.62 -21.84
CA GLN A 196 9.71 -4.99 -22.35
C GLN A 196 8.32 -5.66 -22.32
N SER A 197 7.45 -5.18 -21.41
CA SER A 197 6.06 -5.60 -21.31
C SER A 197 5.12 -4.85 -22.27
N GLY A 198 5.64 -3.91 -23.07
CA GLY A 198 4.88 -3.16 -24.08
C GLY A 198 4.06 -2.00 -23.52
N VAL A 199 4.49 -1.40 -22.40
CA VAL A 199 3.87 -0.19 -21.84
C VAL A 199 4.91 0.80 -21.32
N GLU A 200 4.63 2.09 -21.46
CA GLU A 200 5.38 3.18 -20.85
C GLU A 200 4.81 3.49 -19.46
N ILE A 201 5.67 3.87 -18.51
CA ILE A 201 5.22 4.28 -17.18
C ILE A 201 4.71 5.72 -17.23
N GLU A 202 3.40 5.90 -17.05
CA GLU A 202 2.79 7.21 -16.81
C GLU A 202 3.18 7.74 -15.44
N ASN A 203 3.01 6.91 -14.42
CA ASN A 203 3.28 7.28 -13.04
C ASN A 203 3.56 6.03 -12.19
N ILE A 204 4.20 6.23 -11.06
CA ILE A 204 4.63 5.20 -10.12
C ILE A 204 3.97 5.54 -8.78
N VAL A 205 3.25 4.58 -8.21
CA VAL A 205 2.56 4.76 -6.93
C VAL A 205 2.97 3.66 -5.98
N ILE A 206 3.42 4.01 -4.77
CA ILE A 206 3.74 2.97 -3.79
C ILE A 206 2.48 2.14 -3.48
N ASN A 207 2.64 0.82 -3.43
CA ASN A 207 1.53 -0.13 -3.31
C ASN A 207 0.59 0.16 -2.12
N SER A 208 1.15 0.51 -0.96
CA SER A 208 0.36 0.84 0.24
C SER A 208 -0.46 2.11 0.09
N TYR A 209 0.04 3.09 -0.65
CA TYR A 209 -0.69 4.30 -0.97
C TYR A 209 -1.83 4.00 -1.93
N ALA A 210 -1.59 3.22 -2.98
CA ALA A 210 -2.67 2.77 -3.86
C ALA A 210 -3.74 1.98 -3.07
N ALA A 211 -3.34 1.02 -2.23
CA ALA A 211 -4.26 0.26 -1.40
C ALA A 211 -5.11 1.15 -0.47
N SER A 212 -4.50 2.17 0.15
CA SER A 212 -5.23 3.11 1.01
C SER A 212 -6.20 4.00 0.22
N ILE A 213 -5.83 4.40 -1.00
CA ILE A 213 -6.74 5.09 -1.92
C ILE A 213 -7.96 4.22 -2.23
N ALA A 214 -7.85 2.91 -2.37
CA ALA A 214 -9.02 2.07 -2.67
C ALA A 214 -9.93 1.81 -1.47
N THR A 215 -9.40 1.86 -0.24
CA THR A 215 -10.03 1.23 0.94
C THR A 215 -10.45 2.18 2.06
N LEU A 216 -9.81 3.36 2.15
CA LEU A 216 -10.12 4.35 3.19
C LEU A 216 -11.25 5.28 2.78
N SER A 217 -12.07 5.70 3.75
CA SER A 217 -13.01 6.81 3.57
C SER A 217 -12.30 8.16 3.76
N ASN A 218 -12.97 9.25 3.39
CA ASN A 218 -12.44 10.60 3.66
C ASN A 218 -12.38 10.87 5.16
N ASP A 219 -13.43 10.49 5.90
CA ASP A 219 -13.52 10.71 7.35
C ASP A 219 -12.39 10.00 8.11
N GLU A 220 -12.05 8.77 7.70
CA GLU A 220 -10.93 8.04 8.31
C GLU A 220 -9.59 8.73 8.08
N ARG A 221 -9.35 9.24 6.86
CA ARG A 221 -8.14 9.99 6.55
C ARG A 221 -8.08 11.26 7.39
N GLU A 222 -9.17 12.02 7.41
CA GLU A 222 -9.26 13.28 8.15
C GLU A 222 -9.01 13.11 9.65
N LEU A 223 -9.60 12.08 10.27
CA LEU A 223 -9.39 11.73 11.67
C LEU A 223 -8.00 11.11 11.96
N GLY A 224 -7.29 10.72 10.91
CA GLY A 224 -6.04 9.98 10.94
C GLY A 224 -6.23 8.47 11.11
N VAL A 225 -5.58 7.68 10.26
CA VAL A 225 -5.82 6.23 10.14
C VAL A 225 -4.58 5.50 9.68
N ALA A 226 -4.35 4.30 10.22
CA ALA A 226 -3.33 3.38 9.76
C ALA A 226 -3.97 2.35 8.81
N CYS A 227 -3.60 2.40 7.53
CA CYS A 227 -3.94 1.38 6.54
C CYS A 227 -2.81 0.35 6.46
N VAL A 228 -3.16 -0.93 6.59
CA VAL A 228 -2.22 -2.05 6.48
C VAL A 228 -2.66 -2.96 5.35
N ASP A 229 -1.91 -2.95 4.25
CA ASP A 229 -2.02 -3.95 3.19
C ASP A 229 -1.26 -5.21 3.61
N MET A 230 -1.99 -6.26 3.97
CA MET A 230 -1.45 -7.53 4.46
C MET A 230 -1.40 -8.56 3.31
N GLY A 231 -0.23 -8.69 2.70
CA GLY A 231 -0.02 -9.50 1.51
C GLY A 231 0.47 -10.93 1.77
N GLY A 232 0.92 -11.55 0.68
CA GLY A 232 1.53 -12.88 0.70
C GLY A 232 2.89 -12.88 1.39
N GLU A 233 3.82 -12.06 0.93
CA GLU A 233 5.20 -12.06 1.47
C GLU A 233 5.54 -10.80 2.28
N THR A 234 4.67 -9.79 2.20
CA THR A 234 4.96 -8.44 2.67
C THR A 234 3.68 -7.81 3.21
N CYS A 235 3.81 -7.05 4.28
CA CYS A 235 2.80 -6.12 4.77
C CYS A 235 3.31 -4.71 4.52
N ASN A 236 2.42 -3.80 4.14
CA ASN A 236 2.79 -2.41 3.93
C ASN A 236 1.87 -1.50 4.74
N LEU A 237 2.46 -0.70 5.62
CA LEU A 237 1.78 0.25 6.48
C LEU A 237 1.80 1.63 5.84
N THR A 238 0.67 2.34 5.91
CA THR A 238 0.55 3.76 5.56
C THR A 238 -0.31 4.45 6.61
N ILE A 239 0.19 5.54 7.18
CA ILE A 239 -0.53 6.33 8.17
C ILE A 239 -0.89 7.69 7.57
N TYR A 240 -2.17 8.01 7.63
CA TYR A 240 -2.72 9.32 7.33
C TYR A 240 -2.87 10.14 8.61
N SER A 241 -2.68 11.45 8.47
CA SER A 241 -3.20 12.45 9.41
C SER A 241 -3.70 13.60 8.56
N GLY A 242 -5.00 13.88 8.63
CA GLY A 242 -5.66 14.64 7.56
C GLY A 242 -5.69 13.85 6.24
N ASN A 243 -5.94 14.54 5.12
CA ASN A 243 -6.06 13.90 3.81
C ASN A 243 -4.72 13.48 3.14
N SER A 244 -3.63 13.35 3.90
CA SER A 244 -2.30 13.04 3.36
C SER A 244 -1.53 12.01 4.18
N ILE A 245 -0.63 11.29 3.52
CA ILE A 245 0.26 10.31 4.15
C ILE A 245 1.34 11.05 4.93
N ARG A 246 1.53 10.65 6.18
CA ARG A 246 2.60 11.14 7.08
C ARG A 246 3.66 10.09 7.38
N TYR A 247 3.40 8.83 7.06
CA TYR A 247 4.30 7.73 7.31
C TYR A 247 3.96 6.54 6.43
N ASN A 248 4.97 5.88 5.89
CA ASN A 248 4.82 4.61 5.19
C ASN A 248 5.96 3.66 5.59
N LYS A 249 5.66 2.37 5.68
CA LYS A 249 6.65 1.36 6.07
C LYS A 249 6.41 0.04 5.37
N TYR A 250 7.46 -0.47 4.74
CA TYR A 250 7.54 -1.84 4.25
C TYR A 250 7.92 -2.80 5.38
N LEU A 251 7.19 -3.91 5.49
CA LEU A 251 7.43 -4.96 6.47
C LEU A 251 7.57 -6.32 5.75
N PRO A 252 8.71 -7.01 5.87
CA PRO A 252 8.98 -8.28 5.17
C PRO A 252 8.28 -9.49 5.84
N VAL A 253 7.03 -9.32 6.25
CA VAL A 253 6.16 -10.34 6.88
C VAL A 253 4.85 -10.44 6.12
N GLY A 254 4.16 -11.58 6.19
CA GLY A 254 2.92 -11.81 5.44
C GLY A 254 2.47 -13.26 5.52
N SER A 255 1.36 -13.61 4.87
CA SER A 255 0.73 -14.95 4.99
C SER A 255 1.61 -16.12 4.55
N HIS A 256 2.68 -15.88 3.80
CA HIS A 256 3.71 -16.84 3.45
C HIS A 256 4.42 -17.39 4.70
N HIS A 257 4.63 -16.56 5.72
CA HIS A 257 5.29 -17.00 6.95
C HIS A 257 4.42 -17.99 7.73
N LEU A 258 3.09 -17.85 7.68
CA LEU A 258 2.17 -18.84 8.24
C LEU A 258 2.34 -20.19 7.52
N THR A 259 2.42 -20.18 6.19
CA THR A 259 2.66 -21.40 5.41
C THR A 259 4.01 -22.03 5.72
N THR A 260 5.05 -21.21 5.85
CA THR A 260 6.41 -21.66 6.18
C THR A 260 6.44 -22.34 7.56
N ASP A 261 5.82 -21.73 8.57
CA ASP A 261 5.74 -22.31 9.90
C ASP A 261 4.96 -23.62 9.90
N LEU A 262 3.81 -23.69 9.22
CA LEU A 262 3.06 -24.94 9.07
C LEU A 262 3.91 -26.04 8.41
N SER A 263 4.63 -25.71 7.33
CA SER A 263 5.48 -26.66 6.63
C SER A 263 6.59 -27.23 7.53
N HIS A 264 7.24 -26.35 8.31
CA HIS A 264 8.33 -26.78 9.21
C HIS A 264 7.82 -27.50 10.46
N MET A 265 6.83 -26.94 11.14
CA MET A 265 6.34 -27.45 12.43
C MET A 265 5.52 -28.72 12.28
N LEU A 266 4.77 -28.86 11.19
CA LEU A 266 3.98 -30.05 10.90
C LEU A 266 4.70 -31.03 9.96
N ASN A 267 5.98 -30.78 9.66
CA ASN A 267 6.79 -31.61 8.76
C ASN A 267 6.07 -32.02 7.46
N THR A 268 5.41 -31.07 6.80
CA THR A 268 4.63 -31.31 5.58
C THR A 268 5.14 -30.47 4.40
N PRO A 269 5.08 -30.96 3.14
CA PRO A 269 5.55 -30.19 2.00
C PRO A 269 4.85 -28.84 1.89
N PHE A 270 5.60 -27.81 1.50
CA PHE A 270 5.08 -26.44 1.43
C PHE A 270 3.76 -26.29 0.65
N PRO A 271 3.56 -26.92 -0.53
CA PRO A 271 2.27 -26.81 -1.24
C PRO A 271 1.10 -27.32 -0.40
N TYR A 272 1.27 -28.45 0.30
CA TYR A 272 0.26 -28.97 1.22
C TYR A 272 0.06 -28.06 2.44
N ALA A 273 1.12 -27.45 2.97
CA ALA A 273 0.99 -26.45 4.02
C ALA A 273 0.15 -25.23 3.57
N GLU A 274 0.26 -24.81 2.31
CA GLU A 274 -0.56 -23.73 1.75
C GLU A 274 -2.03 -24.14 1.65
N GLU A 275 -2.30 -25.36 1.16
CA GLU A 275 -3.66 -25.91 1.09
C GLU A 275 -4.28 -26.03 2.49
N VAL A 276 -3.51 -26.51 3.47
CA VAL A 276 -3.94 -26.59 4.88
C VAL A 276 -4.26 -25.21 5.42
N LYS A 277 -3.39 -24.22 5.20
CA LYS A 277 -3.63 -22.83 5.62
C LYS A 277 -4.92 -22.27 5.03
N ILE A 278 -5.16 -22.46 3.73
CA ILE A 278 -6.36 -21.94 3.04
C ILE A 278 -7.63 -22.66 3.53
N LYS A 279 -7.57 -23.98 3.69
CA LYS A 279 -8.73 -24.81 4.01
C LYS A 279 -9.13 -24.77 5.49
N TYR A 280 -8.15 -24.70 6.39
CA TYR A 280 -8.34 -24.85 7.84
C TYR A 280 -7.96 -23.60 8.64
N GLY A 281 -7.54 -22.53 7.95
CA GLY A 281 -7.12 -21.28 8.57
C GLY A 281 -8.24 -20.56 9.28
N ASP A 282 -8.28 -20.71 10.61
CA ASP A 282 -9.16 -19.96 11.50
C ASP A 282 -8.35 -19.47 12.70
N LEU A 283 -8.23 -18.15 12.82
CA LEU A 283 -7.43 -17.51 13.85
C LEU A 283 -8.25 -17.21 15.11
N SER A 284 -9.57 -17.49 15.10
CA SER A 284 -10.42 -17.25 16.27
C SER A 284 -10.19 -18.26 17.39
N PHE A 285 -9.52 -19.37 17.11
CA PHE A 285 -9.23 -20.40 18.11
C PHE A 285 -8.32 -19.84 19.21
N GLU A 286 -8.82 -19.84 20.44
CA GLU A 286 -8.04 -19.54 21.64
C GLU A 286 -7.75 -20.88 22.31
N GLY A 287 -6.48 -21.29 22.33
CA GLY A 287 -6.09 -22.61 22.84
C GLY A 287 -6.69 -22.91 24.21
N GLY A 288 -7.24 -24.12 24.38
CA GLY A 288 -7.82 -24.58 25.65
C GLY A 288 -9.33 -24.85 25.61
N GLU A 289 -10.05 -24.47 24.55
CA GLU A 289 -11.43 -24.89 24.36
C GLU A 289 -11.53 -26.40 24.09
N GLU A 290 -12.54 -27.06 24.69
CA GLU A 290 -12.95 -28.43 24.36
C GLU A 290 -13.61 -28.48 22.96
N THR A 291 -12.90 -28.01 21.93
CA THR A 291 -13.34 -28.23 20.54
C THR A 291 -13.29 -29.73 20.23
N PRO A 292 -14.31 -30.28 19.54
CA PRO A 292 -14.25 -31.66 19.05
C PRO A 292 -12.93 -31.92 18.35
N SER A 293 -12.29 -33.04 18.66
CA SER A 293 -10.98 -33.43 18.11
C SER A 293 -11.09 -33.70 16.61
N GLN A 294 -11.19 -32.64 15.82
CA GLN A 294 -11.03 -32.72 14.38
C GLN A 294 -9.55 -32.90 14.09
N ASN A 295 -9.25 -33.93 13.33
CA ASN A 295 -7.92 -34.31 12.94
C ASN A 295 -7.77 -34.07 11.43
N VAL A 296 -6.59 -33.65 11.02
CA VAL A 296 -6.22 -33.44 9.61
C VAL A 296 -5.10 -34.39 9.27
N GLN A 297 -5.28 -35.17 8.21
CA GLN A 297 -4.22 -36.03 7.66
C GLN A 297 -3.41 -35.21 6.66
N ILE A 298 -2.09 -35.16 6.88
CA ILE A 298 -1.15 -34.43 6.04
C ILE A 298 0.01 -35.33 5.61
N PRO A 299 0.57 -35.16 4.41
CA PRO A 299 1.71 -35.94 3.97
C PRO A 299 2.98 -35.52 4.70
N THR A 300 3.86 -36.48 4.95
CA THR A 300 5.19 -36.25 5.54
C THR A 300 6.15 -35.73 4.47
N THR A 301 6.94 -34.70 4.78
CA THR A 301 7.97 -34.18 3.88
C THR A 301 8.97 -35.24 3.47
N GLY A 302 9.30 -35.30 2.17
CA GLY A 302 10.28 -36.24 1.62
C GLY A 302 9.74 -37.65 1.36
N SER A 303 8.46 -37.91 1.64
CA SER A 303 7.84 -39.22 1.39
C SER A 303 7.22 -39.38 0.00
N ASP A 304 7.30 -38.35 -0.87
CA ASP A 304 6.58 -38.28 -2.15
C ASP A 304 5.07 -38.57 -2.06
N GLY A 305 4.49 -38.34 -0.87
CA GLY A 305 3.07 -38.60 -0.57
C GLY A 305 2.77 -40.03 -0.13
N HIS A 306 3.78 -40.90 0.00
CA HIS A 306 3.63 -42.29 0.46
C HIS A 306 3.43 -42.40 1.97
N GLU A 307 3.92 -41.42 2.75
CA GLU A 307 3.71 -41.37 4.19
C GLU A 307 2.86 -40.16 4.55
N SER A 308 1.97 -40.36 5.52
CA SER A 308 1.15 -39.31 6.09
C SER A 308 1.01 -39.52 7.58
N HIS A 309 0.76 -38.44 8.29
CA HIS A 309 0.51 -38.45 9.71
C HIS A 309 -0.69 -37.57 10.02
N ILE A 310 -1.27 -37.79 11.21
CA ILE A 310 -2.47 -37.09 11.65
C ILE A 310 -2.05 -36.00 12.64
N VAL A 311 -2.50 -34.78 12.40
CA VAL A 311 -2.31 -33.64 13.29
C VAL A 311 -3.67 -33.12 13.77
N PRO A 312 -3.82 -32.73 15.05
CA PRO A 312 -5.01 -32.04 15.53
C PRO A 312 -5.21 -30.72 14.78
N LEU A 313 -6.45 -30.39 14.41
CA LEU A 313 -6.79 -29.11 13.79
C LEU A 313 -6.43 -27.91 14.67
N SER A 314 -6.57 -28.06 15.99
CA SER A 314 -6.18 -27.05 16.97
C SER A 314 -4.68 -26.72 16.92
N GLU A 315 -3.82 -27.69 16.57
CA GLU A 315 -2.38 -27.46 16.42
C GLU A 315 -2.09 -26.58 15.19
N ILE A 316 -2.72 -26.86 14.04
CA ILE A 316 -2.64 -26.02 12.83
C ILE A 316 -3.07 -24.58 13.14
N GLN A 317 -4.22 -24.41 13.79
CA GLN A 317 -4.77 -23.10 14.12
C GLN A 317 -3.90 -22.34 15.11
N THR A 318 -3.32 -23.03 16.10
CA THR A 318 -2.38 -22.43 17.07
C THR A 318 -1.14 -21.90 16.37
N ILE A 319 -0.50 -22.69 15.50
CA ILE A 319 0.69 -22.26 14.73
C ILE A 319 0.39 -21.01 13.91
N MET A 320 -0.74 -21.00 13.19
CA MET A 320 -1.17 -19.87 12.37
C MET A 320 -1.45 -18.62 13.22
N ARG A 321 -2.14 -18.78 14.35
CA ARG A 321 -2.49 -17.68 15.26
C ARG A 321 -1.23 -17.03 15.85
N GLU A 322 -0.29 -17.82 16.34
CA GLU A 322 0.95 -17.29 16.94
C GLU A 322 1.77 -16.48 15.92
N ARG A 323 1.90 -16.96 14.67
CA ARG A 323 2.57 -16.19 13.63
C ARG A 323 1.82 -14.92 13.25
N ALA A 324 0.49 -14.95 13.21
CA ALA A 324 -0.31 -13.77 12.94
C ALA A 324 -0.21 -12.73 14.08
N LEU A 325 -0.16 -13.16 15.35
CA LEU A 325 0.12 -12.30 16.50
C LEU A 325 1.48 -11.62 16.39
N GLU A 326 2.52 -12.37 16.03
CA GLU A 326 3.85 -11.78 15.80
C GLU A 326 3.84 -10.74 14.67
N THR A 327 3.09 -11.01 13.60
CA THR A 327 2.90 -10.05 12.50
C THR A 327 2.28 -8.74 13.02
N PHE A 328 1.23 -8.82 13.85
CA PHE A 328 0.61 -7.65 14.45
C PHE A 328 1.52 -6.93 15.45
N LYS A 329 2.34 -7.65 16.22
CA LYS A 329 3.37 -7.05 17.07
C LYS A 329 4.36 -6.21 16.27
N ILE A 330 4.79 -6.68 15.09
CA ILE A 330 5.69 -5.94 14.19
C ILE A 330 5.01 -4.69 13.63
N ILE A 331 3.74 -4.81 13.21
CA ILE A 331 2.95 -3.67 12.70
C ILE A 331 2.74 -2.63 13.80
N HIS A 332 2.36 -3.05 15.01
CA HIS A 332 2.13 -2.16 16.15
C HIS A 332 3.40 -1.41 16.53
N ARG A 333 4.54 -2.10 16.61
CA ARG A 333 5.84 -1.44 16.81
C ARG A 333 6.13 -0.39 15.73
N SER A 334 5.80 -0.68 14.47
CA SER A 334 6.00 0.29 13.37
C SER A 334 5.08 1.51 13.48
N ILE A 335 3.86 1.34 14.01
CA ILE A 335 2.96 2.46 14.33
C ILE A 335 3.55 3.30 15.47
N GLN A 336 4.07 2.67 16.52
CA GLN A 336 4.73 3.38 17.63
C GLN A 336 5.95 4.16 17.15
N ASP A 337 6.81 3.53 16.36
CA ASP A 337 8.02 4.14 15.78
C ASP A 337 7.70 5.32 14.84
N SER A 338 6.47 5.40 14.32
CA SER A 338 6.03 6.54 13.51
C SER A 338 5.84 7.84 14.32
N GLY A 339 5.59 7.72 15.63
CA GLY A 339 5.20 8.83 16.51
C GLY A 339 3.79 9.38 16.24
N LEU A 340 2.96 8.69 15.44
CA LEU A 340 1.60 9.10 15.06
C LEU A 340 0.51 8.28 15.77
N GLU A 341 0.88 7.43 16.72
CA GLU A 341 -0.04 6.53 17.42
C GLU A 341 -1.24 7.30 18.04
N GLU A 342 -1.00 8.45 18.66
CA GLU A 342 -2.03 9.31 19.25
C GLU A 342 -2.96 10.00 18.23
N HIS A 343 -2.61 9.97 16.95
CA HIS A 343 -3.33 10.64 15.86
C HIS A 343 -4.16 9.66 15.02
N LEU A 344 -4.39 8.43 15.48
CA LEU A 344 -5.15 7.40 14.75
C LEU A 344 -6.64 7.39 15.12
N GLY A 345 -7.33 8.54 15.01
CA GLY A 345 -8.75 8.65 15.36
C GLY A 345 -9.69 7.79 14.50
N GLY A 346 -9.35 7.60 13.22
CA GLY A 346 -10.00 6.67 12.29
C GLY A 346 -9.59 5.20 12.49
N GLY A 347 -8.58 4.94 13.33
CA GLY A 347 -8.15 3.62 13.76
C GLY A 347 -7.23 2.88 12.80
N VAL A 348 -7.40 1.55 12.72
CA VAL A 348 -6.57 0.64 11.90
C VAL A 348 -7.45 -0.10 10.90
N VAL A 349 -7.13 0.07 9.62
CA VAL A 349 -7.83 -0.56 8.49
C VAL A 349 -6.94 -1.62 7.86
N LEU A 350 -7.42 -2.86 7.82
CA LEU A 350 -6.69 -4.00 7.27
C LEU A 350 -7.23 -4.37 5.89
N THR A 351 -6.35 -4.55 4.92
CA THR A 351 -6.69 -5.01 3.56
C THR A 351 -5.65 -6.03 3.07
N GLY A 352 -5.73 -6.46 1.81
CA GLY A 352 -4.85 -7.47 1.23
C GLY A 352 -5.33 -8.91 1.48
N GLY A 353 -4.69 -9.87 0.82
CA GLY A 353 -5.12 -11.28 0.84
C GLY A 353 -5.03 -11.96 2.22
N MET A 354 -4.11 -11.54 3.08
CA MET A 354 -4.00 -12.07 4.45
C MET A 354 -5.15 -11.59 5.34
N ALA A 355 -5.74 -10.42 5.05
CA ALA A 355 -6.91 -9.90 5.77
C ALA A 355 -8.21 -10.69 5.51
N LEU A 356 -8.18 -11.67 4.59
CA LEU A 356 -9.28 -12.60 4.36
C LEU A 356 -9.34 -13.76 5.37
N MET A 357 -8.29 -13.95 6.20
CA MET A 357 -8.28 -15.02 7.18
C MET A 357 -9.35 -14.82 8.25
N LYS A 358 -10.10 -15.88 8.56
CA LYS A 358 -11.13 -15.85 9.60
C LYS A 358 -10.49 -15.53 10.97
N GLY A 359 -11.13 -14.64 11.73
CA GLY A 359 -10.66 -14.19 13.04
C GLY A 359 -9.51 -13.16 13.01
N ILE A 360 -9.03 -12.74 11.83
CA ILE A 360 -7.88 -11.81 11.73
C ILE A 360 -8.16 -10.45 12.37
N LYS A 361 -9.39 -9.95 12.27
CA LYS A 361 -9.82 -8.66 12.86
C LYS A 361 -9.84 -8.75 14.38
N GLU A 362 -10.39 -9.82 14.93
CA GLU A 362 -10.43 -10.10 16.37
C GLU A 362 -9.00 -10.25 16.92
N LEU A 363 -8.14 -10.97 16.19
CA LEU A 363 -6.74 -11.12 16.58
C LEU A 363 -5.98 -9.78 16.57
N ALA A 364 -6.20 -8.94 15.56
CA ALA A 364 -5.60 -7.61 15.47
C ALA A 364 -5.97 -6.71 16.67
N ARG A 365 -7.21 -6.81 17.15
CA ARG A 365 -7.69 -6.03 18.31
C ARG A 365 -6.94 -6.33 19.61
N THR A 366 -6.25 -7.46 19.71
CA THR A 366 -5.41 -7.79 20.89
C THR A 366 -4.17 -6.89 20.98
N HIS A 367 -3.68 -6.38 19.85
CA HIS A 367 -2.57 -5.42 19.79
C HIS A 367 -3.04 -3.97 19.66
N PHE A 368 -4.14 -3.73 18.93
CA PHE A 368 -4.68 -2.40 18.67
C PHE A 368 -5.84 -2.06 19.61
N THR A 369 -5.67 -2.26 20.91
CA THR A 369 -6.75 -2.15 21.90
C THR A 369 -7.36 -0.76 22.01
N ASN A 370 -6.59 0.28 21.65
CA ASN A 370 -7.00 1.68 21.76
C ASN A 370 -7.64 2.23 20.48
N TYR A 371 -7.75 1.41 19.43
CA TYR A 371 -8.18 1.86 18.10
C TYR A 371 -9.33 0.99 17.57
N PRO A 372 -10.30 1.57 16.84
CA PRO A 372 -11.20 0.76 16.06
C PRO A 372 -10.40 0.01 14.99
N VAL A 373 -10.65 -1.30 14.87
CA VAL A 373 -10.07 -2.14 13.81
C VAL A 373 -11.17 -2.64 12.89
N ARG A 374 -10.98 -2.49 11.58
CA ARG A 374 -11.87 -3.05 10.56
C ARG A 374 -11.12 -3.64 9.39
N LEU A 375 -11.82 -4.49 8.64
CA LEU A 375 -11.39 -5.01 7.35
C LEU A 375 -11.89 -4.10 6.23
N ALA A 376 -11.15 -4.04 5.12
CA ALA A 376 -11.51 -3.24 3.96
C ALA A 376 -11.19 -3.95 2.64
N ALA A 377 -12.11 -3.75 1.71
CA ALA A 377 -11.96 -4.05 0.29
C ALA A 377 -12.18 -2.76 -0.51
N PRO A 378 -11.85 -2.74 -1.81
CA PRO A 378 -12.14 -1.61 -2.67
C PRO A 378 -13.62 -1.23 -2.66
N VAL A 379 -13.90 0.07 -2.59
CA VAL A 379 -15.25 0.63 -2.66
C VAL A 379 -15.40 1.53 -3.88
N GLU A 380 -16.61 1.63 -4.40
CA GLU A 380 -16.90 2.53 -5.51
C GLU A 380 -16.83 3.98 -5.02
N LYS A 381 -15.88 4.74 -5.57
CA LYS A 381 -15.70 6.18 -5.33
C LYS A 381 -14.97 6.81 -6.51
N TYR A 382 -14.91 8.15 -6.53
CA TYR A 382 -14.32 8.92 -7.63
C TYR A 382 -14.96 8.60 -8.99
N ASN A 383 -16.29 8.47 -9.03
CA ASN A 383 -17.06 8.17 -10.24
C ASN A 383 -16.56 6.94 -11.02
N ILE A 384 -16.08 5.92 -10.31
CA ILE A 384 -15.73 4.64 -10.92
C ILE A 384 -16.99 3.85 -11.31
N MET A 385 -16.97 3.27 -12.49
CA MET A 385 -18.01 2.41 -13.07
C MET A 385 -17.39 1.10 -13.55
N GLY A 386 -18.22 0.07 -13.68
CA GLY A 386 -17.77 -1.25 -14.16
C GLY A 386 -16.91 -2.01 -13.14
N MET A 387 -16.97 -1.64 -11.86
CA MET A 387 -16.29 -2.38 -10.80
C MET A 387 -17.09 -3.64 -10.46
N PHE A 388 -16.74 -4.74 -11.11
CA PHE A 388 -17.35 -6.06 -10.87
C PHE A 388 -17.11 -6.53 -9.43
N GLU A 389 -17.95 -7.45 -8.94
CA GLU A 389 -17.86 -7.98 -7.57
C GLU A 389 -16.49 -8.60 -7.24
N ASP A 390 -15.81 -9.22 -8.22
CA ASP A 390 -14.48 -9.78 -8.03
C ASP A 390 -13.42 -8.72 -7.66
N LEU A 391 -13.63 -7.46 -8.04
CA LEU A 391 -12.73 -6.35 -7.67
C LEU A 391 -13.05 -5.77 -6.29
N LYS A 392 -14.23 -6.08 -5.71
CA LYS A 392 -14.60 -5.73 -4.32
C LYS A 392 -13.99 -6.72 -3.32
N ASP A 393 -12.76 -7.15 -3.60
CA ASP A 393 -12.00 -8.08 -2.79
C ASP A 393 -10.67 -7.41 -2.35
N PRO A 394 -10.26 -7.52 -1.07
CA PRO A 394 -9.02 -6.94 -0.55
C PRO A 394 -7.76 -7.29 -1.35
N ARG A 395 -7.75 -8.41 -2.09
CA ARG A 395 -6.65 -8.81 -2.98
C ARG A 395 -6.44 -7.83 -4.15
N PHE A 396 -7.44 -7.01 -4.50
CA PHE A 396 -7.38 -6.04 -5.61
C PHE A 396 -7.24 -4.58 -5.15
N SER A 397 -7.06 -4.32 -3.84
CA SER A 397 -6.92 -2.98 -3.29
C SER A 397 -5.85 -2.13 -3.96
N VAL A 398 -4.67 -2.70 -4.21
CA VAL A 398 -3.59 -1.96 -4.87
C VAL A 398 -3.98 -1.57 -6.29
N VAL A 399 -4.39 -2.55 -7.13
CA VAL A 399 -4.65 -2.29 -8.55
C VAL A 399 -5.85 -1.36 -8.78
N VAL A 400 -6.91 -1.46 -7.97
CA VAL A 400 -8.04 -0.53 -8.01
C VAL A 400 -7.56 0.87 -7.59
N GLY A 401 -6.73 0.94 -6.55
CA GLY A 401 -6.10 2.17 -6.08
C GLY A 401 -5.29 2.90 -7.13
N LEU A 402 -4.55 2.18 -7.99
CA LEU A 402 -3.77 2.77 -9.09
C LEU A 402 -4.67 3.48 -10.11
N ILE A 403 -5.82 2.90 -10.41
CA ILE A 403 -6.80 3.50 -11.33
C ILE A 403 -7.50 4.68 -10.65
N LEU A 404 -7.92 4.53 -9.39
CA LEU A 404 -8.51 5.64 -8.62
C LEU A 404 -7.53 6.81 -8.41
N TYR A 405 -6.23 6.56 -8.33
CA TYR A 405 -5.21 7.61 -8.29
C TYR A 405 -5.32 8.53 -9.51
N LYS A 406 -5.61 8.01 -10.72
CA LYS A 406 -5.83 8.81 -11.92
C LYS A 406 -7.07 9.71 -11.82
N ALA A 407 -8.14 9.26 -11.16
CA ALA A 407 -9.38 10.03 -10.97
C ALA A 407 -9.40 10.90 -9.71
N GLY A 408 -8.24 11.34 -9.24
CA GLY A 408 -8.15 12.25 -8.10
C GLY A 408 -8.10 11.55 -6.73
N GLY A 409 -7.77 10.25 -6.70
CA GLY A 409 -7.47 9.56 -5.44
C GLY A 409 -6.19 10.05 -4.74
N HIS A 410 -5.33 10.79 -5.46
CA HIS A 410 -4.08 11.33 -4.95
C HIS A 410 -4.26 12.44 -3.91
N THR A 411 -3.20 12.71 -3.16
CA THR A 411 -3.12 13.80 -2.19
C THR A 411 -3.18 15.11 -2.97
N ASN A 412 -3.93 16.10 -2.46
CA ASN A 412 -4.02 17.38 -3.14
C ASN A 412 -2.65 18.08 -3.14
N TYR A 413 -2.26 18.63 -4.29
CA TYR A 413 -0.94 19.21 -4.54
C TYR A 413 0.24 18.22 -4.46
N GLU A 414 0.01 16.91 -4.58
CA GLU A 414 1.10 15.94 -4.65
C GLU A 414 2.04 16.25 -5.83
N ARG A 415 3.35 16.27 -5.57
CA ARG A 415 4.36 16.13 -6.64
C ARG A 415 4.56 14.65 -6.91
N ASP A 416 4.14 14.20 -8.08
CA ASP A 416 4.19 12.78 -8.46
C ASP A 416 5.58 12.32 -8.91
N SER A 417 5.68 11.05 -9.32
CA SER A 417 6.95 10.45 -9.74
C SER A 417 7.53 11.05 -11.03
N LYS A 418 6.75 11.81 -11.80
CA LYS A 418 7.20 12.56 -12.98
C LYS A 418 7.52 14.02 -12.67
N GLY A 419 7.37 14.43 -11.40
CA GLY A 419 7.64 15.78 -10.94
C GLY A 419 6.52 16.77 -11.25
N VAL A 420 5.33 16.29 -11.59
CA VAL A 420 4.15 17.12 -11.89
C VAL A 420 3.33 17.30 -10.60
N ILE A 421 2.88 18.54 -10.34
CA ILE A 421 1.93 18.81 -9.26
C ILE A 421 0.53 18.39 -9.69
N ARG A 422 -0.06 17.46 -8.94
CA ARG A 422 -1.44 17.01 -9.12
C ARG A 422 -2.34 17.70 -8.13
N TYR A 423 -3.42 18.31 -8.60
CA TYR A 423 -4.36 19.01 -7.73
C TYR A 423 -5.79 18.82 -8.22
N HIS A 424 -6.73 18.90 -7.29
CA HIS A 424 -8.14 18.91 -7.59
C HIS A 424 -8.54 20.33 -7.93
N GLU A 425 -9.12 20.56 -9.11
CA GLU A 425 -9.86 21.80 -9.33
C GLU A 425 -11.08 21.75 -8.42
N SER A 426 -11.20 22.65 -7.44
CA SER A 426 -12.39 22.71 -6.61
C SER A 426 -13.60 23.09 -7.47
N ASP A 427 -14.67 22.30 -7.39
CA ASP A 427 -15.96 22.56 -8.05
C ASP A 427 -16.50 23.98 -7.75
N ASP A 428 -16.06 24.59 -6.64
CA ASP A 428 -16.43 25.93 -6.24
C ASP A 428 -15.90 27.03 -7.20
N TYR A 429 -14.76 26.84 -7.89
CA TYR A 429 -14.30 27.85 -8.86
C TYR A 429 -15.09 27.78 -10.17
N THR A 430 -15.49 26.59 -10.61
CA THR A 430 -16.35 26.41 -11.80
C THR A 430 -17.78 26.91 -11.55
N ARG A 431 -18.28 26.85 -10.31
CA ARG A 431 -19.60 27.39 -9.93
C ARG A 431 -19.57 28.90 -9.68
N THR A 432 -18.51 29.44 -9.06
CA THR A 432 -18.42 30.88 -8.76
C THR A 432 -18.02 31.73 -9.97
N ALA A 433 -17.32 31.17 -10.98
CA ALA A 433 -17.09 31.87 -12.24
C ALA A 433 -18.39 32.20 -13.01
N HIS A 434 -19.49 31.51 -12.72
CA HIS A 434 -20.79 31.77 -13.34
C HIS A 434 -21.83 32.46 -12.45
N GLN A 435 -21.51 32.78 -11.19
CA GLN A 435 -22.41 33.55 -10.34
C GLN A 435 -21.63 34.62 -9.59
N SER A 436 -21.63 35.81 -10.20
CA SER A 436 -21.24 37.08 -9.59
C SER A 436 -21.92 37.27 -8.22
N SER A 437 -21.08 37.61 -7.26
CA SER A 437 -21.28 37.85 -5.83
C SER A 437 -22.48 38.74 -5.48
N PRO A 438 -23.04 38.53 -4.28
CA PRO A 438 -23.21 39.65 -3.36
C PRO A 438 -22.62 39.37 -1.97
N THR A 439 -21.85 40.36 -1.53
CA THR A 439 -21.14 40.52 -0.27
C THR A 439 -22.03 40.28 0.97
N PRO A 440 -21.58 39.51 1.97
CA PRO A 440 -22.13 39.60 3.31
C PRO A 440 -21.14 40.16 4.33
N HIS A 441 -21.71 40.93 5.24
CA HIS A 441 -21.08 41.75 6.27
C HIS A 441 -20.40 40.94 7.38
N ILE A 442 -19.33 41.55 7.87
CA ILE A 442 -18.48 41.18 9.00
C ILE A 442 -19.28 41.22 10.31
N HIS A 443 -19.29 40.11 11.05
CA HIS A 443 -19.57 40.10 12.48
C HIS A 443 -18.47 39.34 13.24
N SER A 444 -18.12 39.91 14.39
CA SER A 444 -16.96 39.65 15.22
C SER A 444 -17.17 38.60 16.32
N SER A 445 -16.05 37.93 16.68
CA SER A 445 -15.74 37.17 17.92
C SER A 445 -16.36 35.75 18.04
N PRO A 446 -15.68 34.73 18.63
CA PRO A 446 -14.90 34.83 19.87
C PRO A 446 -13.52 34.14 19.95
N THR A 447 -12.69 34.74 20.79
CA THR A 447 -11.69 34.21 21.73
C THR A 447 -10.80 33.04 21.32
N GLU A 448 -9.55 33.42 21.02
CA GLU A 448 -8.34 32.62 20.84
C GLU A 448 -8.14 31.56 21.94
N ARG A 449 -8.04 30.28 21.55
CA ARG A 449 -7.30 29.30 22.36
C ARG A 449 -5.83 29.39 22.00
N ASN A 450 -5.03 29.74 22.99
CA ASN A 450 -3.58 29.86 22.90
C ASN A 450 -2.97 28.46 22.65
N LEU A 451 -2.52 28.20 21.43
CA LEU A 451 -1.89 26.94 21.01
C LEU A 451 -0.37 26.92 21.25
N SER A 452 0.16 27.86 22.04
CA SER A 452 1.59 27.95 22.35
C SER A 452 2.14 26.80 23.20
N ASP A 453 1.29 25.91 23.71
CA ASP A 453 1.72 24.77 24.55
C ASP A 453 2.03 23.49 23.76
N LEU A 454 1.82 23.47 22.44
CA LEU A 454 2.24 22.34 21.59
C LEU A 454 3.70 22.51 21.16
N LYS A 455 4.63 22.24 22.07
CA LYS A 455 6.03 22.00 21.69
C LYS A 455 6.10 20.70 20.87
N ALA A 456 6.51 20.83 19.62
CA ALA A 456 6.82 19.69 18.76
C ALA A 456 7.86 18.78 19.44
N PRO A 457 7.62 17.46 19.56
CA PRO A 457 8.59 16.55 20.14
C PRO A 457 9.82 16.47 19.22
N SER A 458 10.98 16.84 19.76
CA SER A 458 12.27 16.64 19.12
C SER A 458 12.61 15.15 19.09
N ALA A 459 12.34 14.48 17.97
CA ALA A 459 12.81 13.12 17.74
C ALA A 459 14.34 13.14 17.48
N PRO A 460 15.16 12.39 18.22
CA PRO A 460 16.58 12.26 17.92
C PRO A 460 16.79 11.53 16.59
N LEU A 461 17.75 12.03 15.81
CA LEU A 461 18.24 11.44 14.56
C LEU A 461 18.87 10.07 14.86
N ASN A 462 18.06 9.01 14.86
CA ASN A 462 18.54 7.67 15.17
C ASN A 462 19.13 7.04 13.90
N THR A 463 20.46 7.05 13.81
CA THR A 463 21.22 6.27 12.83
C THR A 463 21.11 4.79 13.19
N ALA A 464 20.03 4.14 12.75
CA ALA A 464 19.86 2.71 12.93
C ALA A 464 20.91 1.97 12.10
N LYS A 465 21.96 1.48 12.76
CA LYS A 465 22.82 0.43 12.21
C LYS A 465 21.96 -0.82 12.02
N ASN A 466 21.99 -1.36 10.81
CA ASN A 466 21.45 -2.67 10.45
C ASN A 466 22.03 -3.72 11.41
N ASP A 467 21.26 -4.14 12.41
CA ASP A 467 21.40 -5.42 13.15
C ASP A 467 20.23 -5.54 14.15
N ASP A 468 18.99 -5.59 13.65
CA ASP A 468 17.79 -5.85 14.47
C ASP A 468 16.94 -6.96 13.83
N PHE A 469 17.59 -8.08 13.53
CA PHE A 469 16.93 -9.38 13.40
C PHE A 469 17.73 -10.38 14.26
N LEU A 470 17.40 -10.46 15.54
CA LEU A 470 17.95 -11.54 16.37
C LEU A 470 17.43 -12.88 15.82
N PRO A 471 18.32 -13.85 15.52
CA PRO A 471 17.89 -15.18 15.12
C PRO A 471 17.05 -15.81 16.24
N ILE A 472 16.05 -16.58 15.82
CA ILE A 472 15.12 -17.33 16.67
C ILE A 472 15.93 -18.11 17.71
N LYS A 473 15.95 -17.64 18.96
CA LYS A 473 16.43 -18.45 20.07
C LYS A 473 15.39 -19.55 20.30
N PRO A 474 15.80 -20.84 20.35
CA PRO A 474 14.88 -21.92 20.67
C PRO A 474 14.23 -21.61 22.01
N THR A 475 12.91 -21.44 22.01
CA THR A 475 12.12 -21.31 23.22
C THR A 475 12.36 -22.55 24.06
N GLU A 476 12.86 -22.37 25.29
CA GLU A 476 12.94 -23.45 26.27
C GLU A 476 11.57 -24.11 26.39
N GLN A 477 11.49 -25.38 26.00
CA GLN A 477 10.29 -26.21 26.06
C GLN A 477 9.85 -26.39 27.53
N LYS A 478 9.13 -25.41 28.07
CA LYS A 478 8.44 -25.54 29.34
C LYS A 478 7.04 -26.12 29.06
N GLY A 479 6.87 -27.41 29.39
CA GLY A 479 5.63 -27.87 30.02
C GLY A 479 4.84 -28.97 29.33
N PHE A 480 4.88 -29.15 28.01
CA PHE A 480 3.99 -30.13 27.36
C PHE A 480 4.66 -31.51 27.10
N PHE A 481 5.90 -31.52 26.60
CA PHE A 481 6.60 -32.77 26.23
C PHE A 481 6.95 -33.68 27.41
N LYS A 482 7.12 -33.13 28.61
CA LYS A 482 7.43 -33.97 29.80
C LYS A 482 6.25 -34.86 30.19
N SER A 483 5.01 -34.39 30.00
CA SER A 483 3.81 -35.19 30.30
C SER A 483 3.56 -36.32 29.29
N PHE A 484 4.09 -36.18 28.06
CA PHE A 484 3.94 -37.17 27.00
C PHE A 484 4.99 -38.28 27.11
N LEU A 485 6.23 -37.95 27.45
CA LEU A 485 7.30 -38.94 27.65
C LEU A 485 7.07 -39.82 28.90
N ASP A 486 6.54 -39.26 30.00
CA ASP A 486 6.20 -40.04 31.20
C ASP A 486 5.07 -41.06 30.96
N LYS A 487 4.24 -40.86 29.91
CA LYS A 487 3.21 -41.83 29.52
C LYS A 487 3.77 -42.97 28.66
N ILE A 488 4.82 -42.73 27.89
CA ILE A 488 5.44 -43.75 27.03
C ILE A 488 6.35 -44.68 27.84
N SER A 489 7.01 -44.19 28.90
CA SER A 489 7.87 -45.03 29.75
C SER A 489 7.12 -45.99 30.68
N LYS A 490 5.79 -46.03 30.63
CA LYS A 490 4.96 -47.02 31.36
C LYS A 490 4.36 -48.08 30.45
N PHE A 491 4.61 -48.02 29.14
CA PHE A 491 4.15 -49.02 28.18
C PHE A 491 5.27 -49.88 27.57
N PHE A 492 6.52 -49.59 27.91
CA PHE A 492 7.69 -50.44 27.74
C PHE A 492 8.35 -50.62 29.09
#